data_AF-A0A917KKW4-F1
#
_entry.id   AF-A0A917KKW4-F1
#
_cell.length_a   1.000
_cell.length_b   1.000
_cell.length_c   1.000
_cell.angle_alpha   90.00
_cell.angle_beta   90.00
_cell.angle_gamma   90.00
#
_symmetry.space_group_name_H-M   'P 1'
#
loop_
_entity.id
_entity.type
_entity.pdbx_description
1 polymer ?
#
loop_
_entity_poly.entity_id
_entity_poly.type
_entity_poly.pdbx_seq_one_letter_code
_entity_poly.pdbx_strand_id
1 'polypeptide(L)'
;MRHIARCLILAAPLLATSAVAQRAPAPAQPPATAAAPAPAQSATPHEWLFGSWTGGLYPPGETEGSRCFAQPTVIFTREVVMRSGILDPAYRQRFLETAATRPGATSFRFIPAAPAGSRLPPEIGFGCPGGPDTLEVEQVGPDEIVFPNCREMPSPLRRCGSPNR
;
A
#
# COMPACT_ATOMS: atom_id res chain seq x y z
N MET A 1 10.92 -1.07 -49.56
CA MET A 1 11.68 -2.30 -49.29
C MET A 1 11.67 -2.50 -47.77
N ARG A 2 10.58 -3.01 -47.16
CA ARG A 2 10.29 -4.43 -46.84
C ARG A 2 11.47 -5.17 -46.23
N HIS A 3 11.45 -5.39 -44.90
CA HIS A 3 11.85 -6.66 -44.29
C HIS A 3 11.04 -6.91 -43.01
N ILE A 4 10.06 -7.81 -43.15
CA ILE A 4 9.24 -8.39 -42.08
C ILE A 4 9.97 -9.67 -41.65
N ALA A 5 10.48 -9.72 -40.42
CA ALA A 5 11.02 -10.93 -39.83
C ALA A 5 9.93 -11.62 -39.01
N ARG A 6 9.38 -12.70 -39.58
CA ARG A 6 8.46 -13.65 -38.92
C ARG A 6 9.27 -14.56 -38.00
N CYS A 7 9.10 -14.45 -36.69
CA CYS A 7 9.48 -15.51 -35.76
C CYS A 7 8.26 -16.38 -35.47
N LEU A 8 8.25 -17.57 -36.06
CA LEU A 8 7.42 -18.71 -35.66
C LEU A 8 7.88 -19.19 -34.28
N ILE A 9 6.97 -19.25 -33.31
CA ILE A 9 7.18 -20.03 -32.08
C ILE A 9 6.21 -21.21 -32.11
N LEU A 10 6.82 -22.40 -32.10
CA LEU A 10 6.18 -23.70 -32.04
C LEU A 10 5.42 -23.88 -30.72
N ALA A 11 4.15 -24.28 -30.82
CA ALA A 11 3.36 -24.78 -29.70
C ALA A 11 3.69 -26.27 -29.47
N ALA A 12 4.20 -26.61 -28.29
CA ALA A 12 4.31 -27.99 -27.83
C ALA A 12 3.13 -28.30 -26.90
N PRO A 13 2.39 -29.41 -27.10
CA PRO A 13 1.34 -29.81 -26.17
C PRO A 13 1.95 -30.58 -24.99
N LEU A 14 1.79 -30.06 -23.78
CA LEU A 14 2.08 -30.78 -22.54
C LEU A 14 0.91 -31.73 -22.22
N LEU A 15 1.15 -33.04 -22.36
CA LEU A 15 0.28 -34.10 -21.88
C LEU A 15 0.36 -34.14 -20.34
N ALA A 16 -0.73 -33.76 -19.67
CA ALA A 16 -0.87 -33.92 -18.22
C ALA A 16 -1.47 -35.30 -17.90
N THR A 17 -0.66 -36.18 -17.31
CA THR A 17 -1.08 -37.44 -16.71
C THR A 17 -1.77 -37.19 -15.38
N SER A 18 -3.05 -37.55 -15.28
CA SER A 18 -3.82 -37.51 -14.03
C SER A 18 -3.41 -38.66 -13.11
N ALA A 19 -2.69 -38.37 -12.04
CA ALA A 19 -2.47 -39.33 -10.94
C ALA A 19 -3.65 -39.27 -9.97
N VAL A 20 -4.44 -40.34 -9.90
CA VAL A 20 -5.48 -40.51 -8.88
C VAL A 20 -4.80 -41.00 -7.59
N ALA A 21 -4.67 -40.11 -6.61
CA ALA A 21 -4.18 -40.47 -5.28
C ALA A 21 -5.31 -41.13 -4.46
N GLN A 22 -5.12 -42.39 -4.05
CA GLN A 22 -5.97 -43.07 -3.09
C GLN A 22 -5.82 -42.43 -1.70
N ARG A 23 -6.93 -41.91 -1.17
CA ARG A 23 -7.01 -41.25 0.12
C ARG A 23 -7.09 -42.31 1.23
N ALA A 24 -6.09 -42.37 2.10
CA ALA A 24 -6.14 -43.17 3.32
C ALA A 24 -7.22 -42.63 4.27
N PRO A 25 -7.87 -43.51 5.07
CA PRO A 25 -8.85 -43.08 6.07
C PRO A 25 -8.19 -42.24 7.17
N ALA A 26 -8.81 -41.11 7.51
CA ALA A 26 -8.34 -40.21 8.54
C ALA A 26 -8.49 -40.84 9.95
N PRO A 27 -7.54 -40.62 10.87
CA PRO A 27 -7.70 -41.01 12.27
C PRO A 27 -8.83 -40.21 12.93
N ALA A 28 -9.55 -40.86 13.84
CA ALA A 28 -10.65 -40.26 14.59
C ALA A 28 -10.15 -39.06 15.43
N GLN A 29 -10.80 -37.90 15.25
CA GLN A 29 -10.51 -36.70 16.01
C GLN A 29 -11.06 -36.82 17.45
N PRO A 30 -10.27 -36.48 18.49
CA PRO A 30 -10.77 -36.40 19.86
C PRO A 30 -11.77 -35.24 20.01
N PRO A 31 -12.67 -35.29 21.03
CA PRO A 31 -13.70 -34.29 21.22
C PRO A 31 -13.10 -32.90 21.49
N ALA A 32 -13.62 -31.91 20.76
CA ALA A 32 -13.20 -30.52 20.85
C ALA A 32 -13.48 -29.94 22.24
N THR A 33 -12.43 -29.57 22.95
CA THR A 33 -12.51 -28.74 24.15
C THR A 33 -12.98 -27.35 23.73
N ALA A 34 -13.99 -26.79 24.40
CA ALA A 34 -14.51 -25.45 24.08
C ALA A 34 -13.39 -24.41 24.21
N ALA A 35 -12.97 -23.83 23.09
CA ALA A 35 -11.97 -22.78 23.06
C ALA A 35 -12.50 -21.51 23.74
N ALA A 36 -11.71 -20.94 24.63
CA ALA A 36 -11.98 -19.63 25.21
C ALA A 36 -12.09 -18.58 24.08
N PRO A 37 -12.95 -17.55 24.22
CA PRO A 37 -13.06 -16.49 23.22
C PRO A 37 -11.71 -15.80 23.05
N ALA A 38 -11.24 -15.71 21.81
CA ALA A 38 -10.02 -15.00 21.46
C ALA A 38 -10.17 -13.52 21.84
N PRO A 39 -9.09 -12.87 22.34
CA PRO A 39 -9.14 -11.44 22.64
C PRO A 39 -9.52 -10.65 21.38
N ALA A 40 -10.47 -9.72 21.53
CA ALA A 40 -10.87 -8.83 20.45
C ALA A 40 -9.63 -8.04 19.98
N GLN A 41 -9.24 -8.23 18.72
CA GLN A 41 -8.14 -7.48 18.12
C GLN A 41 -8.53 -6.01 18.10
N SER A 42 -7.84 -5.19 18.88
CA SER A 42 -8.03 -3.74 18.88
C SER A 42 -7.80 -3.21 17.46
N ALA A 43 -8.73 -2.39 16.98
CA ALA A 43 -8.63 -1.74 15.68
C ALA A 43 -7.29 -1.00 15.55
N THR A 44 -6.69 -1.04 14.35
CA THR A 44 -5.41 -0.35 14.12
C THR A 44 -5.68 1.16 14.10
N PRO A 45 -4.92 2.01 14.83
CA PRO A 45 -5.26 3.43 14.99
C PRO A 45 -5.45 4.21 13.68
N HIS A 46 -4.79 3.78 12.60
CA HIS A 46 -4.81 4.41 11.29
C HIS A 46 -5.65 3.67 10.24
N GLU A 47 -6.54 2.76 10.66
CA GLU A 47 -7.35 1.97 9.72
C GLU A 47 -8.20 2.82 8.77
N TRP A 48 -8.61 4.02 9.21
CA TRP A 48 -9.37 4.97 8.39
C TRP A 48 -8.59 5.45 7.15
N LEU A 49 -7.25 5.34 7.15
CA LEU A 49 -6.41 5.69 6.01
C LEU A 49 -6.26 4.56 4.99
N PHE A 50 -6.61 3.32 5.31
CA PHE A 50 -6.33 2.17 4.44
C PHE A 50 -6.88 2.36 3.02
N GLY A 51 -6.05 2.01 2.03
CA GLY A 51 -6.41 2.11 0.62
C GLY A 51 -5.45 2.97 -0.19
N SER A 52 -5.87 3.28 -1.41
CA SER A 52 -5.11 4.04 -2.41
C SER A 52 -5.59 5.48 -2.48
N TRP A 53 -4.65 6.42 -2.57
CA TRP A 53 -4.88 7.86 -2.59
C TRP A 53 -4.15 8.51 -3.75
N THR A 54 -4.81 9.41 -4.47
CA THR A 54 -4.26 10.12 -5.64
C THR A 54 -4.22 11.63 -5.40
N GLY A 55 -3.30 12.33 -6.05
CA GLY A 55 -3.08 13.77 -5.90
C GLY A 55 -1.67 14.08 -5.40
N GLY A 56 -1.54 14.96 -4.42
CA GLY A 56 -0.25 15.29 -3.80
C GLY A 56 0.49 16.37 -4.57
N LEU A 57 1.17 16.04 -5.67
CA LEU A 57 1.90 17.08 -6.41
C LEU A 57 0.96 18.06 -7.12
N TYR A 58 -0.07 17.50 -7.73
CA TYR A 58 -1.18 18.22 -8.34
C TYR A 58 -2.47 17.84 -7.61
N PRO A 59 -3.50 18.70 -7.66
CA PRO A 59 -4.83 18.32 -7.18
C PRO A 59 -5.28 16.99 -7.82
N PRO A 60 -6.06 16.17 -7.08
CA PRO A 60 -6.53 14.90 -7.58
C PRO A 60 -7.43 15.10 -8.82
N GLY A 61 -7.17 14.30 -9.86
CA GLY A 61 -8.03 14.20 -11.04
C GLY A 61 -9.20 13.24 -10.79
N GLU A 62 -9.52 12.38 -11.75
CA GLU A 62 -10.55 11.36 -11.56
C GLU A 62 -10.16 10.35 -10.46
N THR A 63 -11.02 10.25 -9.44
CA THR A 63 -10.88 9.26 -8.36
C THR A 63 -11.69 7.99 -8.60
N GLU A 64 -12.52 7.97 -9.64
CA GLU A 64 -13.38 6.84 -10.00
C GLU A 64 -12.70 5.89 -11.01
N GLY A 65 -13.06 4.62 -10.95
CA GLY A 65 -12.60 3.60 -11.90
C GLY A 65 -11.18 3.07 -11.67
N SER A 66 -10.76 2.16 -12.55
CA SER A 66 -9.48 1.43 -12.42
C SER A 66 -8.25 2.31 -12.60
N ARG A 67 -8.37 3.47 -13.26
CA ARG A 67 -7.26 4.38 -13.53
C ARG A 67 -6.65 4.95 -12.24
N CYS A 68 -7.47 5.29 -11.25
CA CYS A 68 -6.98 5.79 -9.97
C CYS A 68 -6.09 4.74 -9.26
N PHE A 69 -6.53 3.47 -9.27
CA PHE A 69 -5.79 2.37 -8.66
C PHE A 69 -4.52 1.97 -9.43
N ALA A 70 -4.43 2.30 -10.72
CA ALA A 70 -3.25 2.00 -11.53
C ALA A 70 -2.06 2.91 -11.19
N GLN A 71 -2.31 4.13 -10.69
CA GLN A 71 -1.27 5.13 -10.41
C GLN A 71 -1.57 5.97 -9.14
N PRO A 72 -1.77 5.35 -7.97
CA PRO A 72 -1.90 6.12 -6.73
C PRO A 72 -0.59 6.81 -6.34
N THR A 73 -0.73 7.96 -5.68
CA THR A 73 0.37 8.71 -5.09
C THR A 73 0.84 8.05 -3.79
N VAL A 74 -0.12 7.66 -2.94
CA VAL A 74 0.15 7.00 -1.65
C VAL A 74 -0.81 5.84 -1.44
N ILE A 75 -0.30 4.76 -0.87
CA ILE A 75 -1.09 3.60 -0.45
C ILE A 75 -0.79 3.34 1.03
N PHE A 76 -1.84 3.36 1.84
CA PHE A 76 -1.74 3.00 3.26
C PHE A 76 -2.22 1.57 3.46
N THR A 77 -1.41 0.77 4.14
CA THR A 77 -1.75 -0.57 4.58
C THR A 77 -1.60 -0.67 6.10
N ARG A 78 -1.83 -1.86 6.66
CA ARG A 78 -1.69 -2.10 8.10
C ARG A 78 -0.27 -1.79 8.59
N GLU A 79 0.75 -2.21 7.85
CA GLU A 79 2.15 -2.22 8.32
C GLU A 79 3.10 -1.45 7.39
N VAL A 80 2.64 -1.05 6.21
CA VAL A 80 3.47 -0.38 5.20
C VAL A 80 2.72 0.82 4.63
N VAL A 81 3.44 1.93 4.48
CA VAL A 81 3.02 3.05 3.63
C VAL A 81 3.88 3.04 2.39
N MET A 82 3.23 3.08 1.24
CA MET A 82 3.88 3.11 -0.07
C MET A 82 3.63 4.45 -0.73
N ARG A 83 4.66 5.05 -1.34
CA ARG A 83 4.55 6.30 -2.09
C ARG A 83 5.21 6.17 -3.46
N SER A 84 4.55 6.68 -4.48
CA SER A 84 5.15 6.86 -5.80
C SER A 84 5.79 8.25 -5.91
N GLY A 85 6.98 8.30 -6.50
CA GLY A 85 7.63 9.56 -6.87
C GLY A 85 7.36 9.89 -8.34
N ILE A 86 7.45 11.17 -8.72
CA ILE A 86 7.21 11.63 -10.10
C ILE A 86 8.12 10.92 -11.10
N LEU A 87 9.39 10.77 -10.72
CA LEU A 87 10.44 10.20 -11.54
C LEU A 87 10.81 8.80 -11.07
N ASP A 88 10.02 8.21 -10.18
CA ASP A 88 10.31 6.91 -9.59
C ASP A 88 9.39 5.85 -10.19
N PRO A 89 9.93 4.87 -10.96
CA PRO A 89 9.12 3.80 -11.51
C PRO A 89 8.63 2.82 -10.44
N ALA A 90 9.20 2.83 -9.22
CA ALA A 90 8.84 1.92 -8.14
C ALA A 90 8.18 2.66 -6.97
N TYR A 91 7.33 1.93 -6.24
CA TYR A 91 6.85 2.40 -4.95
C TYR A 91 7.98 2.37 -3.93
N ARG A 92 8.20 3.50 -3.27
CA ARG A 92 8.97 3.54 -2.03
C ARG A 92 8.10 3.01 -0.90
N GLN A 93 8.58 2.00 -0.20
CA GLN A 93 7.87 1.34 0.88
C GLN A 93 8.53 1.67 2.22
N ARG A 94 7.74 2.07 3.21
CA ARG A 94 8.20 2.31 4.57
C ARG A 94 7.38 1.49 5.55
N PHE A 95 8.05 0.66 6.33
CA PHE A 95 7.44 -0.16 7.38
C PHE A 95 7.17 0.68 8.61
N LEU A 96 5.96 0.54 9.14
CA LEU A 96 5.50 1.25 10.33
C LEU A 96 6.14 0.63 11.56
N GLU A 97 6.68 1.48 12.42
CA GLU A 97 7.03 1.13 13.79
C GLU A 97 5.85 1.43 14.70
N THR A 98 5.29 2.64 14.61
CA THR A 98 4.12 3.06 15.39
C THR A 98 3.22 3.99 14.58
N ALA A 99 1.93 4.00 14.94
CA ALA A 99 0.96 4.97 14.47
C ALA A 99 0.16 5.49 15.67
N ALA A 100 -0.07 6.80 15.70
CA ALA A 100 -0.90 7.44 16.70
C ALA A 100 -1.93 8.33 16.01
N THR A 101 -3.17 8.29 16.50
CA THR A 101 -4.27 9.07 15.95
C THR A 101 -4.75 10.07 16.98
N ARG A 102 -5.00 11.29 16.52
CA ARG A 102 -5.67 12.37 17.24
C ARG A 102 -6.87 12.83 16.40
N PRO A 103 -7.82 13.62 16.94
CA PRO A 103 -8.95 14.08 16.15
C PRO A 103 -8.50 14.74 14.84
N GLY A 104 -8.93 14.16 13.71
CA GLY A 104 -8.62 14.64 12.36
C GLY A 104 -7.18 14.43 11.88
N ALA A 105 -6.32 13.70 12.60
CA ALA A 105 -4.96 13.47 12.13
C ALA A 105 -4.34 12.16 12.63
N THR A 106 -3.40 11.63 11.84
CA THR A 106 -2.59 10.47 12.20
C THR A 106 -1.11 10.78 11.98
N SER A 107 -0.30 10.49 12.99
CA SER A 107 1.16 10.54 12.91
C SER A 107 1.75 9.14 12.85
N PHE A 108 2.63 8.90 11.89
CA PHE A 108 3.37 7.66 11.71
C PHE A 108 4.82 7.85 12.11
N ARG A 109 5.40 6.82 12.74
CA ARG A 109 6.85 6.60 12.81
C ARG A 109 7.18 5.34 12.05
N PHE A 110 8.24 5.39 11.26
CA PHE A 110 8.70 4.26 10.47
C PHE A 110 9.98 3.68 11.06
N ILE A 111 10.17 2.39 10.80
CA ILE A 111 11.47 1.75 11.05
C ILE A 111 12.53 2.53 10.26
N PRO A 112 13.65 2.93 10.89
CA PRO A 112 14.71 3.65 10.21
C PRO A 112 15.22 2.88 9.00
N ALA A 113 15.31 3.55 7.84
CA ALA A 113 15.74 2.90 6.60
C ALA A 113 17.25 2.57 6.58
N ALA A 114 18.04 3.21 7.44
CA ALA A 114 19.45 2.93 7.63
C ALA A 114 19.91 3.33 9.04
N PRO A 115 21.09 2.86 9.49
CA PRO A 115 21.70 3.31 10.74
C PRO A 115 21.95 4.83 10.75
N ALA A 116 21.93 5.41 11.95
CA ALA A 116 22.25 6.82 12.16
C ALA A 116 23.62 7.19 11.56
N GLY A 117 23.69 8.35 10.89
CA GLY A 117 24.91 8.82 10.22
C GLY A 117 25.09 8.32 8.78
N SER A 118 24.23 7.43 8.30
CA SER A 118 24.23 7.02 6.89
C SER A 118 23.72 8.16 5.99
N ARG A 119 24.38 8.37 4.84
CA ARG A 119 23.85 9.28 3.81
C ARG A 119 22.72 8.58 3.07
N LEU A 120 21.49 8.95 3.40
CA LEU A 120 20.32 8.44 2.70
C LEU A 120 20.06 9.22 1.40
N PRO A 121 19.51 8.58 0.38
CA PRO A 121 18.96 9.29 -0.77
C PRO A 121 17.87 10.27 -0.31
N PRO A 122 17.77 11.47 -0.90
CA PRO A 122 16.78 12.47 -0.49
C PRO A 122 15.33 11.97 -0.64
N GLU A 123 15.10 10.99 -1.50
CA GLU A 123 13.81 10.36 -1.79
C GLU A 123 13.44 9.15 -0.90
N ILE A 124 14.24 8.82 0.12
CA ILE A 124 13.96 7.63 0.97
C ILE A 124 12.73 7.79 1.87
N GLY A 125 12.29 9.02 2.09
CA GLY A 125 11.13 9.36 2.90
C GLY A 125 9.96 9.82 2.06
N PHE A 126 9.06 10.55 2.71
CA PHE A 126 7.91 11.18 2.06
C PHE A 126 8.17 12.65 1.68
N GLY A 127 9.35 13.19 2.00
CA GLY A 127 9.72 14.59 1.81
C GLY A 127 8.83 15.58 2.58
N CYS A 128 8.28 15.11 3.69
CA CYS A 128 7.50 15.91 4.64
C CYS A 128 8.39 16.37 5.81
N PRO A 129 7.92 17.33 6.63
CA PRO A 129 8.61 17.71 7.86
C PRO A 129 8.86 16.51 8.79
N GLY A 130 9.89 16.62 9.63
CA GLY A 130 10.28 15.57 10.57
C GLY A 130 11.25 14.52 10.01
N GLY A 131 11.49 14.52 8.69
CA GLY A 131 12.51 13.69 8.05
C GLY A 131 11.95 12.40 7.45
N PRO A 132 12.82 11.42 7.13
CA PRO A 132 12.41 10.23 6.38
C PRO A 132 11.61 9.20 7.19
N ASP A 133 11.63 9.31 8.52
CA ASP A 133 11.10 8.31 9.43
C ASP A 133 9.79 8.75 10.12
N THR A 134 9.23 9.89 9.70
CA THR A 134 7.97 10.42 10.21
C THR A 134 7.04 10.85 9.09
N LEU A 135 5.74 10.71 9.30
CA LEU A 135 4.70 11.21 8.39
C LEU A 135 3.49 11.68 9.19
N GLU A 136 3.06 12.91 8.96
CA GLU A 136 1.81 13.43 9.51
C GLU A 136 0.77 13.54 8.40
N VAL A 137 -0.44 13.07 8.69
CA VAL A 137 -1.57 13.06 7.77
C VAL A 137 -2.76 13.70 8.46
N GLU A 138 -3.35 14.69 7.82
CA GLU A 138 -4.57 15.34 8.33
C GLU A 138 -5.75 15.01 7.43
N GLN A 139 -6.88 14.68 8.05
CA GLN A 139 -8.15 14.48 7.38
C GLN A 139 -8.83 15.84 7.20
N VAL A 140 -9.08 16.22 5.95
CA VAL A 140 -9.79 17.47 5.61
C VAL A 140 -11.21 17.22 5.08
N GLY A 141 -11.51 15.97 4.72
CA GLY A 141 -12.84 15.51 4.36
C GLY A 141 -13.00 14.00 4.52
N PRO A 142 -14.19 13.44 4.27
CA PRO A 142 -14.43 11.99 4.39
C PRO A 142 -13.47 11.15 3.53
N ASP A 143 -13.14 11.65 2.34
CA ASP A 143 -12.30 10.99 1.33
C ASP A 143 -11.12 11.86 0.91
N GLU A 144 -10.72 12.81 1.75
CA GLU A 144 -9.67 13.79 1.43
C GLU A 144 -8.71 13.99 2.60
N ILE A 145 -7.42 13.95 2.28
CA ILE A 145 -6.32 14.10 3.24
C ILE A 145 -5.30 15.10 2.74
N VAL A 146 -4.54 15.67 3.66
CA VAL A 146 -3.37 16.52 3.36
C VAL A 146 -2.16 16.06 4.14
N PHE A 147 -0.98 16.41 3.63
CA PHE A 147 0.29 16.24 4.32
C PHE A 147 0.83 17.61 4.69
N PRO A 148 0.64 18.07 5.95
CA PRO A 148 0.94 19.44 6.34
C PRO A 148 2.39 19.83 6.03
N ASN A 149 2.55 20.93 5.30
CA ASN A 149 3.87 21.48 4.90
C ASN A 149 4.77 20.47 4.15
N CYS A 150 4.19 19.46 3.50
CA CYS A 150 4.95 18.45 2.78
C CYS A 150 5.30 18.91 1.36
N ARG A 151 6.60 19.09 1.08
CA ARG A 151 7.06 19.62 -0.21
C ARG A 151 6.75 18.69 -1.39
N GLU A 152 6.80 17.39 -1.14
CA GLU A 152 6.56 16.37 -2.17
C GLU A 152 5.06 16.12 -2.44
N MET A 153 4.19 16.58 -1.54
CA MET A 153 2.73 16.42 -1.60
C MET A 153 2.02 17.70 -1.11
N PRO A 154 2.19 18.84 -1.81
CA PRO A 154 1.64 20.13 -1.39
C PRO A 154 0.13 20.26 -1.58
N SER A 155 -0.46 19.48 -2.48
CA SER A 155 -1.91 19.44 -2.75
C SER A 155 -2.58 18.32 -1.96
N PRO A 156 -3.90 18.41 -1.69
CA PRO A 156 -4.65 17.32 -1.09
C PRO A 156 -4.58 16.03 -1.91
N LEU A 157 -4.82 14.91 -1.25
CA LEU A 157 -5.07 13.64 -1.89
C LEU A 157 -6.52 13.23 -1.66
N ARG A 158 -7.10 12.59 -2.67
CA ARG A 158 -8.41 11.94 -2.57
C ARG A 158 -8.30 10.43 -2.67
N ARG A 159 -9.20 9.75 -1.98
CA ARG A 159 -9.29 8.29 -1.99
C ARG A 159 -9.76 7.78 -3.36
N CYS A 160 -9.07 6.76 -3.88
CA CYS A 160 -9.52 6.03 -5.06
C CYS A 160 -10.79 5.22 -4.77
N GLY A 161 -11.76 5.27 -5.68
CA GLY A 161 -13.08 4.67 -5.53
C GLY A 161 -14.11 5.58 -4.86
N SER A 162 -13.71 6.77 -4.40
CA SER A 162 -14.64 7.75 -3.85
C SER A 162 -15.25 8.60 -4.98
N PRO A 163 -16.55 8.94 -4.92
CA PRO A 163 -17.19 9.74 -5.95
C PRO A 163 -16.51 11.10 -6.13
N ASN A 164 -16.40 11.57 -7.37
CA ASN A 164 -15.97 12.94 -7.68
C ASN A 164 -17.08 13.93 -7.27
N ARG A 165 -17.15 14.27 -5.98
CA ARG A 165 -17.84 15.48 -5.52
C ARG A 165 -17.04 16.73 -5.83
#